data_AF-A0A420VE67-F1
#
_entry.id   AF-A0A420VE67-F1
#
_cell.length_a   1.000
_cell.length_b   1.000
_cell.length_c   1.000
_cell.angle_alpha   90.00
_cell.angle_beta   90.00
_cell.angle_gamma   90.00
#
_symmetry.space_group_name_H-M   'P 1'
#
loop_
_entity.id
_entity.type
_entity.pdbx_description
1 polymer ?
#
loop_
_entity_poly.entity_id
_entity_poly.type
_entity_poly.pdbx_seq_one_letter_code
_entity_poly.pdbx_strand_id
1 'polypeptide(L)'
;MEKCKKCKKQTFDFDTMETKCSMNMEQFNKAEEEDCPHYKSKFIEFPLTIQGIQNHFTKDGMGSLYECGKLVKIKPCGEKYENKTYLGILLGDLPIGAFVSFHHDDQKLHITPHSNPAIFVPELKKIIYGYESWWGEIESLEDFKEITTEDIENVWYVKLLKAMIPEEDKQSNGN
;
A
#
# COMPACT_ATOMS: atom_id res chain seq x y z
N MET A 1 -1.95 21.18 -28.29
CA MET A 1 -2.06 20.20 -27.23
C MET A 1 -0.87 19.25 -27.17
N GLU A 2 -0.15 18.87 -28.24
CA GLU A 2 0.91 17.83 -28.11
C GLU A 2 1.97 18.10 -27.04
N LYS A 3 2.52 19.32 -26.97
CA LYS A 3 3.48 19.69 -25.89
C LYS A 3 2.79 19.69 -24.52
N CYS A 4 1.60 20.27 -24.40
CA CYS A 4 0.80 20.24 -23.17
C CYS A 4 0.46 18.80 -22.70
N LYS A 5 0.23 17.85 -23.62
CA LYS A 5 0.00 16.43 -23.33
C LYS A 5 1.21 15.74 -22.71
N LYS A 6 2.42 16.28 -22.94
CA LYS A 6 3.68 15.79 -22.37
C LYS A 6 4.08 16.54 -21.10
N CYS A 7 3.29 17.53 -20.67
CA CYS A 7 3.57 18.33 -19.47
C CYS A 7 3.13 17.60 -18.19
N LYS A 8 3.96 17.62 -17.15
CA LYS A 8 3.65 17.10 -15.81
C LYS A 8 2.52 17.87 -15.11
N LYS A 9 2.22 19.09 -15.58
CA LYS A 9 1.14 19.95 -15.08
C LYS A 9 -0.21 19.70 -15.78
N GLN A 10 -0.30 18.68 -16.63
CA GLN A 10 -1.58 18.26 -17.22
C GLN A 10 -2.39 17.50 -16.16
N THR A 11 -3.65 17.88 -15.98
CA THR A 11 -4.60 17.22 -15.07
C THR A 11 -5.85 16.81 -15.85
N PHE A 12 -6.46 15.71 -15.46
CA PHE A 12 -7.76 15.29 -15.99
C PHE A 12 -8.87 15.86 -15.09
N ASP A 13 -9.79 16.58 -15.68
CA ASP A 13 -11.00 17.05 -15.03
C ASP A 13 -12.08 15.97 -15.16
N PHE A 14 -12.55 15.43 -14.04
CA PHE A 14 -13.55 14.38 -14.03
C PHE A 14 -14.97 14.91 -14.30
N ASP A 15 -15.23 16.19 -14.04
CA ASP A 15 -16.55 16.79 -14.24
C ASP A 15 -16.79 17.13 -15.71
N THR A 16 -15.76 17.69 -16.38
CA THR A 16 -15.85 18.03 -17.81
C THR A 16 -15.34 16.91 -18.72
N MET A 17 -14.71 15.87 -18.16
CA MET A 17 -14.02 14.79 -18.88
C MET A 17 -12.92 15.30 -19.83
N GLU A 18 -12.31 16.45 -19.53
CA GLU A 18 -11.30 17.09 -20.36
C GLU A 18 -9.95 17.20 -19.66
N THR A 19 -8.86 17.17 -20.43
CA THR A 19 -7.54 17.46 -19.87
C THR A 19 -7.30 18.96 -19.81
N LYS A 20 -7.06 19.51 -18.62
CA LYS A 20 -6.73 20.93 -18.40
C LYS A 20 -5.32 21.12 -17.84
N CYS A 21 -4.83 22.37 -17.88
CA CYS A 21 -3.58 22.73 -17.22
C CYS A 21 -3.85 22.97 -15.73
N SER A 22 -3.05 22.38 -14.83
CA SER A 22 -3.19 22.58 -13.37
C SER A 22 -2.98 24.04 -12.94
N MET A 23 -2.36 24.85 -13.80
CA MET A 23 -2.13 26.28 -13.60
C MET A 23 -3.23 27.14 -14.25
N ASN A 24 -4.30 26.53 -14.78
CA ASN A 24 -5.40 27.18 -15.51
C ASN A 24 -4.93 28.04 -16.71
N MET A 25 -3.80 27.69 -17.32
CA MET A 25 -3.30 28.34 -18.54
C MET A 25 -3.96 27.75 -19.79
N GLU A 26 -4.13 28.59 -20.83
CA GLU A 26 -4.63 28.17 -22.13
C GLU A 26 -3.71 27.12 -22.78
N GLN A 27 -4.30 26.08 -23.36
CA GLN A 27 -3.56 24.98 -23.99
C GLN A 27 -3.42 25.18 -25.49
N PHE A 28 -2.20 25.06 -26.02
CA PHE A 28 -1.91 25.35 -27.43
C PHE A 28 -1.25 24.15 -28.13
N ASN A 29 -1.52 23.95 -29.44
CA ASN A 29 -0.78 23.03 -30.34
C ASN A 29 0.50 23.73 -30.76
N LYS A 30 1.67 23.14 -30.48
CA LYS A 30 2.93 23.83 -30.77
C LYS A 30 3.30 23.65 -32.25
N ALA A 31 3.37 24.76 -32.97
CA ALA A 31 4.44 25.07 -33.93
C ALA A 31 5.52 25.91 -33.20
N GLU A 32 6.76 25.87 -33.66
CA GLU A 32 8.01 25.90 -32.88
C GLU A 32 8.31 27.10 -31.94
N GLU A 33 7.57 28.21 -31.93
CA GLU A 33 8.13 29.48 -31.45
C GLU A 33 7.60 30.07 -30.13
N GLU A 34 6.58 29.49 -29.47
CA GLU A 34 6.18 29.93 -28.12
C GLU A 34 6.48 28.89 -27.04
N ASP A 35 7.23 29.30 -26.01
CA ASP A 35 7.53 28.48 -24.84
C ASP A 35 6.72 28.92 -23.62
N CYS A 36 5.93 27.99 -23.09
CA CYS A 36 5.34 28.13 -21.77
C CYS A 36 6.47 28.12 -20.73
N PRO A 37 6.66 29.19 -19.93
CA PRO A 37 7.72 29.25 -18.92
C PRO A 37 7.53 28.24 -17.79
N HIS A 38 6.33 27.66 -17.66
CA HIS A 38 5.99 26.65 -16.66
C HIS A 38 5.98 25.22 -17.20
N TYR A 39 6.38 25.01 -18.45
CA TYR A 39 6.45 23.67 -19.02
C TYR A 39 7.48 22.82 -18.28
N LYS A 40 7.05 21.66 -17.77
CA LYS A 40 7.92 20.62 -17.20
C LYS A 40 7.51 19.30 -17.83
N SER A 41 8.43 18.61 -18.49
CA SER A 41 8.15 17.30 -19.08
C SER A 41 7.71 16.31 -18.01
N LYS A 42 6.75 15.45 -18.34
CA LYS A 42 6.38 14.29 -17.51
C LYS A 42 7.29 13.09 -17.72
N PHE A 43 8.10 13.12 -18.78
CA PHE A 43 9.08 12.09 -19.10
C PHE A 43 10.45 12.47 -18.56
N ILE A 44 11.28 11.46 -18.33
CA ILE A 44 12.68 11.66 -17.98
C ILE A 44 13.42 12.20 -19.20
N GLU A 45 14.12 13.31 -19.02
CA GLU A 45 14.93 13.97 -20.05
C GLU A 45 16.41 13.81 -19.71
N PHE A 46 17.21 13.43 -20.70
CA PHE A 46 18.65 13.19 -20.53
C PHE A 46 19.48 14.32 -21.17
N PRO A 47 20.68 14.59 -20.65
CA PRO A 47 21.35 13.91 -19.53
C PRO A 47 20.83 14.32 -18.14
N LEU A 48 20.88 13.40 -17.18
CA LEU A 48 20.63 13.69 -15.76
C LEU A 48 21.96 13.89 -15.03
N THR A 49 22.07 14.98 -14.28
CA THR A 49 23.17 15.20 -13.33
C THR A 49 22.67 14.97 -11.92
N ILE A 50 23.26 14.02 -11.20
CA ILE A 50 22.86 13.65 -9.84
C ILE A 50 23.86 14.26 -8.86
N GLN A 51 23.38 15.18 -8.02
CA GLN A 51 24.19 15.88 -7.02
C GLN A 51 24.29 15.13 -5.69
N GLY A 52 23.49 14.08 -5.49
CA GLY A 52 23.55 13.26 -4.29
C GLY A 52 22.39 12.27 -4.16
N ILE A 53 22.40 11.54 -3.05
CA ILE A 53 21.37 10.59 -2.67
C ILE A 53 20.79 11.03 -1.32
N GLN A 54 19.48 11.20 -1.28
CA GLN A 54 18.72 11.44 -0.08
C GLN A 54 18.01 10.14 0.32
N ASN A 55 18.41 9.55 1.44
CA ASN A 55 17.83 8.29 1.91
C ASN A 55 16.78 8.54 3.00
N HIS A 56 15.56 8.08 2.75
CA HIS A 56 14.42 8.16 3.65
C HIS A 56 14.00 6.80 4.23
N PHE A 57 14.84 5.75 4.13
CA PHE A 57 14.70 4.50 4.89
C PHE A 57 14.93 4.73 6.39
N THR A 58 13.96 5.39 7.01
CA THR A 58 13.93 5.73 8.42
C THR A 58 12.58 5.28 8.98
N LYS A 59 12.47 5.16 10.31
CA LYS A 59 11.19 4.83 10.95
C LYS A 59 10.08 5.82 10.56
N ASP A 60 10.43 7.10 10.43
CA ASP A 60 9.48 8.16 10.06
C ASP A 60 9.09 8.12 8.57
N GLY A 61 9.94 7.52 7.73
CA GLY A 61 9.66 7.30 6.30
C GLY A 61 8.78 6.08 6.02
N MET A 62 8.56 5.22 7.01
CA MET A 62 7.61 4.12 6.95
C MET A 62 6.28 4.57 7.57
N GLY A 63 5.39 5.12 6.75
CA GLY A 63 3.99 5.21 7.14
C GLY A 63 3.41 3.79 7.27
N SER A 64 2.77 3.50 8.40
CA SER A 64 1.97 2.28 8.55
C SER A 64 0.51 2.67 8.37
N LEU A 65 -0.13 2.16 7.32
CA LEU A 65 -1.58 2.28 7.16
C LEU A 65 -2.31 1.35 8.12
N TYR A 66 -1.64 0.31 8.59
CA TYR A 66 -2.22 -0.74 9.40
C TYR A 66 -1.59 -0.82 10.79
N GLU A 67 -2.42 -1.14 11.77
CA GLU A 67 -1.98 -1.32 13.15
C GLU A 67 -1.31 -2.70 13.33
N CYS A 68 -0.09 -2.73 13.85
CA CYS A 68 0.61 -3.97 14.15
C CYS A 68 -0.08 -4.71 15.31
N GLY A 69 -0.20 -6.03 15.20
CA GLY A 69 -0.74 -6.93 16.21
C GLY A 69 -2.19 -7.34 15.97
N LYS A 70 -2.88 -6.78 14.97
CA LYS A 70 -4.24 -7.18 14.60
C LYS A 70 -4.28 -8.62 14.10
N LEU A 71 -5.37 -9.32 14.40
CA LEU A 71 -5.67 -10.60 13.79
C LEU A 71 -6.31 -10.38 12.41
N VAL A 72 -5.92 -11.20 11.45
CA VAL A 72 -6.42 -11.13 10.08
C VAL A 72 -6.79 -12.52 9.58
N LYS A 73 -7.80 -12.60 8.73
CA LYS A 73 -8.00 -13.76 7.86
C LYS A 73 -7.16 -13.57 6.61
N ILE A 74 -6.46 -14.61 6.17
CA ILE A 74 -5.59 -14.54 5.01
C ILE A 74 -5.71 -15.80 4.16
N LYS A 75 -5.96 -15.60 2.87
CA LYS A 75 -5.98 -16.63 1.84
C LYS A 75 -4.87 -16.34 0.83
N PRO A 76 -3.70 -16.98 0.96
CA PRO A 76 -2.58 -16.80 0.03
C PRO A 76 -2.91 -17.26 -1.40
N CYS A 77 -2.37 -16.58 -2.40
CA CYS A 77 -2.72 -16.81 -3.81
C CYS A 77 -2.01 -18.02 -4.46
N GLY A 78 -1.02 -18.63 -3.81
CA GLY A 78 -0.23 -19.74 -4.38
C GLY A 78 -0.97 -21.09 -4.37
N GLU A 79 -0.81 -21.89 -5.43
CA GLU A 79 -1.46 -23.21 -5.57
C GLU A 79 -1.19 -24.16 -4.41
N LYS A 80 0.03 -24.13 -3.85
CA LYS A 80 0.46 -24.94 -2.70
C LYS A 80 -0.33 -24.70 -1.41
N TYR A 81 -1.13 -23.64 -1.36
CA TYR A 81 -1.97 -23.33 -0.21
C TYR A 81 -3.42 -23.81 -0.41
N GLU A 82 -3.73 -24.43 -1.55
CA GLU A 82 -4.98 -25.14 -1.84
C GLU A 82 -6.24 -24.28 -1.61
N ASN A 83 -6.14 -22.97 -1.85
CA ASN A 83 -7.20 -21.98 -1.56
C ASN A 83 -7.69 -21.96 -0.10
N LYS A 84 -6.91 -22.53 0.83
CA LYS A 84 -7.22 -22.50 2.26
C LYS A 84 -7.08 -21.07 2.81
N THR A 85 -8.01 -20.71 3.69
CA THR A 85 -7.94 -19.49 4.50
C THR A 85 -7.28 -19.82 5.84
N TYR A 86 -6.38 -18.97 6.30
CA TYR A 86 -5.61 -19.12 7.52
C TYR A 86 -5.84 -17.92 8.44
N LEU A 87 -5.51 -18.11 9.72
CA LEU A 87 -5.35 -17.01 10.68
C LEU A 87 -3.93 -16.42 10.56
N GLY A 88 -3.86 -15.10 10.48
CA GLY A 88 -2.62 -14.34 10.49
C GLY A 88 -2.57 -13.29 11.59
N ILE A 89 -1.36 -12.85 11.92
CA ILE A 89 -1.08 -11.69 12.77
C ILE A 89 -0.46 -10.63 11.87
N LEU A 90 -1.10 -9.47 11.77
CA LEU A 90 -0.63 -8.34 11.01
C LEU A 90 0.58 -7.70 11.71
N LEU A 91 1.69 -7.54 11.00
CA LEU A 91 2.93 -6.93 11.51
C LEU A 91 3.04 -5.44 11.12
N GLY A 92 1.98 -4.88 10.55
CA GLY A 92 1.98 -3.58 9.89
C GLY A 92 2.60 -3.64 8.49
N ASP A 93 2.98 -2.46 7.98
CA ASP A 93 3.65 -2.34 6.69
C ASP A 93 5.15 -2.57 6.84
N LEU A 94 5.69 -3.58 6.15
CA LEU A 94 7.13 -3.85 6.11
C LEU A 94 7.73 -3.51 4.74
N PRO A 95 8.98 -3.05 4.67
CA PRO A 95 9.62 -2.71 3.41
C PRO A 95 9.85 -3.97 2.57
N ILE A 96 9.42 -3.93 1.31
CA ILE A 96 9.62 -4.96 0.29
C ILE A 96 10.61 -4.52 -0.79
N GLY A 97 10.96 -3.24 -0.81
CA GLY A 97 11.91 -2.67 -1.76
C GLY A 97 12.12 -1.19 -1.55
N ALA A 98 12.81 -0.55 -2.50
CA ALA A 98 13.06 0.87 -2.52
C ALA A 98 12.38 1.51 -3.74
N PHE A 99 11.66 2.60 -3.52
CA PHE A 99 11.34 3.53 -4.59
C PHE A 99 12.47 4.54 -4.72
N VAL A 100 12.94 4.74 -5.96
CA VAL A 100 13.99 5.71 -6.27
C VAL A 100 13.41 6.72 -7.26
N SER A 101 13.35 7.99 -6.86
CA SER A 101 12.89 9.09 -7.71
C SER A 101 13.98 10.15 -7.86
N PHE A 102 14.16 10.67 -9.07
CA PHE A 102 15.00 11.85 -9.27
C PHE A 102 14.18 13.11 -9.00
N HIS A 103 14.64 13.94 -8.06
CA HIS A 103 14.02 15.22 -7.73
C HIS A 103 14.76 16.34 -8.47
N HIS A 104 14.07 16.98 -9.40
CA HIS A 104 14.66 18.05 -10.22
C HIS A 104 15.00 19.31 -9.42
N ASP A 105 14.31 19.54 -8.30
CA ASP A 105 14.40 20.79 -7.55
C ASP A 105 15.70 20.85 -6.72
N ASP A 106 16.19 19.71 -6.24
CA ASP A 106 17.46 19.58 -5.50
C ASP A 106 18.52 18.72 -6.23
N GLN A 107 18.19 18.21 -7.42
CA GLN A 107 19.02 17.33 -8.26
C GLN A 107 19.51 16.06 -7.54
N LYS A 108 18.75 15.54 -6.57
CA LYS A 108 19.10 14.33 -5.82
C LYS A 108 18.21 13.16 -6.19
N LEU A 109 18.73 11.95 -5.97
CA LEU A 109 17.92 10.74 -5.93
C LEU A 109 17.32 10.60 -4.53
N HIS A 110 16.00 10.63 -4.44
CA HIS A 110 15.26 10.37 -3.22
C HIS A 110 14.93 8.88 -3.18
N ILE A 111 15.37 8.22 -2.12
CA ILE A 111 15.13 6.79 -1.90
C ILE A 111 14.15 6.66 -0.74
N THR A 112 12.95 6.16 -1.01
CA THR A 112 11.92 5.91 -0.01
C THR A 112 11.61 4.42 0.09
N PRO A 113 11.20 3.91 1.28
CA PRO A 113 10.78 2.52 1.40
C PRO A 113 9.49 2.28 0.61
N HIS A 114 9.48 1.22 -0.21
CA HIS A 114 8.26 0.63 -0.74
C HIS A 114 7.83 -0.45 0.25
N SER A 115 6.70 -0.23 0.92
CA SER A 115 6.19 -1.15 1.94
C SER A 115 4.94 -1.89 1.47
N ASN A 116 4.67 -3.00 2.13
CA ASN A 116 3.44 -3.76 1.95
C ASN A 116 3.02 -4.39 3.29
N PRO A 117 1.72 -4.63 3.51
CA PRO A 117 1.25 -5.33 4.69
C PRO A 117 1.96 -6.66 4.83
N ALA A 118 2.53 -6.93 6.01
CA ALA A 118 3.19 -8.19 6.30
C ALA A 118 2.38 -8.96 7.32
N ILE A 119 2.03 -10.20 7.00
CA ILE A 119 1.16 -11.03 7.82
C ILE A 119 1.91 -12.29 8.19
N PHE A 120 2.16 -12.49 9.48
CA PHE A 120 2.70 -13.74 9.97
C PHE A 120 1.59 -14.79 10.07
N VAL A 121 1.74 -15.91 9.38
CA VAL A 121 0.81 -17.04 9.41
C VAL A 121 1.43 -18.18 10.22
N PRO A 122 1.01 -18.39 11.49
CA PRO A 122 1.66 -19.34 12.38
C PRO A 122 1.61 -20.80 11.89
N GLU A 123 0.50 -21.21 11.30
CA GLU A 123 0.32 -22.56 10.74
C GLU A 123 1.37 -22.85 9.66
N LEU A 124 1.63 -21.86 8.79
CA LEU A 124 2.61 -21.95 7.71
C LEU A 124 4.04 -21.59 8.15
N LYS A 125 4.21 -21.06 9.37
CA LYS A 125 5.46 -20.52 9.92
C LYS A 125 6.14 -19.54 8.96
N LYS A 126 5.35 -18.70 8.29
CA LYS A 126 5.82 -17.82 7.21
C LYS A 126 5.16 -16.44 7.29
N ILE A 127 5.92 -15.41 6.90
CA ILE A 127 5.36 -14.10 6.58
C ILE A 127 4.90 -14.10 5.13
N ILE A 128 3.64 -13.72 4.92
CA ILE A 128 3.02 -13.56 3.61
C ILE A 128 2.68 -12.08 3.46
N TYR A 129 3.09 -11.48 2.34
CA TYR A 129 2.78 -10.09 2.07
C TYR A 129 1.35 -9.93 1.55
N GLY A 130 0.76 -8.75 1.78
CA GLY A 130 -0.58 -8.40 1.35
C GLY A 130 -0.78 -8.62 -0.15
N TYR A 131 0.18 -8.24 -1.00
CA TYR A 131 0.07 -8.48 -2.45
C TYR A 131 0.12 -9.97 -2.85
N GLU A 132 0.57 -10.87 -1.96
CA GLU A 132 0.61 -12.32 -2.19
C GLU A 132 -0.69 -13.03 -1.75
N SER A 133 -1.70 -12.28 -1.29
CA SER A 133 -2.88 -12.85 -0.64
C SER A 133 -4.15 -12.01 -0.77
N TRP A 134 -5.28 -12.65 -0.54
CA TRP A 134 -6.52 -11.98 -0.15
C TRP A 134 -6.60 -11.98 1.37
N TRP A 135 -6.78 -10.84 2.01
CA TRP A 135 -6.78 -10.76 3.45
C TRP A 135 -7.68 -9.64 3.96
N GLY A 136 -8.05 -9.71 5.24
CA GLY A 136 -8.80 -8.67 5.93
C GLY A 136 -8.68 -8.80 7.45
N GLU A 137 -8.82 -7.68 8.15
CA GLU A 137 -8.86 -7.65 9.61
C GLU A 137 -10.05 -8.45 10.14
N ILE A 138 -9.85 -9.11 11.27
CA ILE A 138 -10.89 -9.78 12.01
C ILE A 138 -11.29 -8.86 13.16
N GLU A 139 -12.52 -8.36 13.10
CA GLU A 139 -13.07 -7.44 14.10
C GLU A 139 -14.06 -8.15 15.04
N SER A 140 -14.58 -9.31 14.62
CA SER A 140 -15.63 -10.03 15.34
C SER A 140 -15.43 -11.55 15.31
N LEU A 141 -16.19 -12.27 16.15
CA LEU A 141 -16.22 -13.75 16.13
C LEU A 141 -16.87 -14.28 14.85
N GLU A 142 -17.77 -13.51 14.24
CA GLU A 142 -18.46 -13.85 13.00
C GLU A 142 -17.51 -13.94 11.80
N ASP A 143 -16.44 -13.15 11.79
CA ASP A 143 -15.42 -13.17 10.74
C ASP A 143 -14.66 -14.50 10.65
N PHE A 144 -14.73 -15.32 11.70
CA PHE A 144 -14.15 -16.66 11.73
C PHE A 144 -15.00 -17.72 11.04
N LYS A 145 -16.25 -17.45 10.66
CA LYS A 145 -17.13 -18.46 10.01
C LYS A 145 -16.58 -18.95 8.66
N GLU A 146 -15.72 -18.15 8.02
CA GLU A 146 -15.04 -18.49 6.78
C GLU A 146 -13.77 -19.36 7.00
N ILE A 147 -13.32 -19.52 8.24
CA ILE A 147 -12.25 -20.43 8.65
C ILE A 147 -12.96 -21.71 9.12
N THR A 148 -12.85 -22.78 8.34
CA THR A 148 -13.73 -23.97 8.41
C THR A 148 -13.83 -24.62 9.80
N THR A 149 -15.00 -25.22 10.06
CA THR A 149 -15.48 -25.74 11.35
C THR A 149 -14.63 -26.84 12.00
N GLU A 150 -13.79 -27.56 11.25
CA GLU A 150 -12.85 -28.57 11.81
C GLU A 150 -11.69 -27.93 12.61
N ASP A 151 -11.38 -26.65 12.38
CA ASP A 151 -10.31 -25.95 13.10
C ASP A 151 -10.77 -25.47 14.49
N ILE A 152 -12.08 -25.38 14.77
CA ILE A 152 -12.63 -24.72 15.97
C ILE A 152 -12.40 -25.53 17.25
N GLU A 153 -12.30 -26.86 17.15
CA GLU A 153 -12.27 -27.74 18.33
C GLU A 153 -10.86 -27.92 18.95
N ASN A 154 -9.78 -27.47 18.29
CA ASN A 154 -8.42 -27.89 18.69
C ASN A 154 -7.36 -26.79 18.91
N VAL A 155 -7.67 -25.51 18.78
CA VAL A 155 -6.61 -24.59 18.35
C VAL A 155 -6.41 -23.40 19.29
N TRP A 156 -5.17 -23.28 19.76
CA TRP A 156 -4.57 -22.24 20.62
C TRP A 156 -5.04 -20.79 20.35
N TYR A 157 -5.55 -20.47 19.16
CA TYR A 157 -6.04 -19.14 18.82
C TYR A 157 -7.32 -18.73 19.58
N VAL A 158 -8.20 -19.66 20.00
CA VAL A 158 -9.35 -19.32 20.85
C VAL A 158 -8.87 -18.85 22.22
N LYS A 159 -7.79 -19.44 22.74
CA LYS A 159 -7.14 -19.01 23.98
C LYS A 159 -6.46 -17.65 23.80
N LEU A 160 -5.79 -17.43 22.67
CA LEU A 160 -5.18 -16.14 22.34
C LEU A 160 -6.24 -15.03 22.26
N LEU A 161 -7.34 -15.27 21.56
CA LEU A 161 -8.44 -14.32 21.40
C LEU A 161 -9.10 -14.00 22.75
N LYS A 162 -9.40 -15.02 23.57
CA LYS A 162 -9.93 -14.83 24.95
C LYS A 162 -8.99 -14.01 25.84
N ALA A 163 -7.67 -14.08 25.60
CA ALA A 163 -6.69 -13.27 26.30
C ALA A 163 -6.61 -11.83 25.77
N MET A 164 -7.04 -11.58 24.52
CA MET A 164 -7.00 -10.27 23.86
C MET A 164 -8.32 -9.47 23.98
N ILE A 165 -9.47 -10.13 24.21
CA ILE A 165 -10.77 -9.47 24.41
C ILE A 165 -10.83 -8.76 25.79
N PRO A 166 -11.23 -7.48 25.86
CA PRO A 166 -11.48 -6.76 27.13
C PRO A 166 -12.55 -7.45 27.99
N GLU A 167 -12.44 -7.38 29.32
CA GLU A 167 -13.34 -8.09 30.25
C GLU A 167 -14.83 -7.73 30.09
N GLU A 168 -15.15 -6.53 29.61
CA GLU A 168 -16.52 -6.01 29.45
C GLU A 168 -17.32 -6.79 28.38
N ASP A 169 -16.66 -7.28 27.33
CA ASP A 169 -17.29 -8.03 26.23
C ASP A 169 -17.42 -9.54 26.52
N LYS A 170 -16.86 -10.02 27.65
CA LYS A 170 -16.93 -11.44 28.04
C LYS A 170 -18.26 -11.82 28.70
N GLN A 171 -19.02 -10.84 29.19
CA GLN A 171 -20.24 -11.05 29.97
C GLN A 171 -21.53 -11.00 29.14
N SER A 172 -21.49 -10.53 27.88
CA SER A 172 -22.66 -10.39 27.02
C SER A 172 -23.12 -11.68 26.34
N ASN A 173 -22.26 -12.71 26.26
CA ASN A 173 -22.53 -13.97 25.55
C ASN A 173 -22.80 -15.18 26.47
N GLY A 174 -23.10 -14.93 27.75
CA GLY A 174 -23.47 -15.96 28.73
C GLY A 174 -24.91 -15.82 29.20
N ASN A 175 -25.89 -16.01 28.31
CA ASN A 175 -27.29 -16.30 28.64
C ASN A 175 -27.93 -17.14 27.52
#